data_AF-A0A7R7T6H3-F1
#
_entry.id   AF-A0A7R7T6H3-F1
#
_cell.length_a   1.000
_cell.length_b   1.000
_cell.length_c   1.000
_cell.angle_alpha   90.00
_cell.angle_beta   90.00
_cell.angle_gamma   90.00
#
_symmetry.space_group_name_H-M   'P 1'
#
loop_
_entity.id
_entity.type
_entity.pdbx_description
1 polymer ?
#
loop_
_entity_poly.entity_id
_entity_poly.type
_entity_poly.pdbx_seq_one_letter_code
_entity_poly.pdbx_strand_id
1 'polypeptide(L)'
;MSRRRSKVDPDLFEGVASRVLHRKLPEQKPITLDRLKHARRLAARLLLMDGEAARPIFEMLDREVQEAERKIDNLARVRAIANGA
;
A
#
# COMPACT_ATOMS: atom_id res chain seq x y z
N MET A 1 57.66 3.98 15.46
CA MET A 1 56.27 3.71 15.91
C MET A 1 55.30 4.06 14.80
N SER A 2 54.66 3.04 14.22
CA SER A 2 53.91 3.10 12.96
C SER A 2 52.42 3.30 13.24
N ARG A 3 51.82 4.42 12.79
CA ARG A 3 50.36 4.59 12.73
C ARG A 3 49.94 4.45 11.27
N ARG A 4 49.48 3.25 10.88
CA ARG A 4 48.91 2.99 9.56
C ARG A 4 47.58 3.75 9.46
N ARG A 5 47.49 4.66 8.49
CA ARG A 5 46.20 5.19 8.00
C ARG A 5 45.42 4.00 7.41
N SER A 6 44.26 3.68 7.98
CA SER A 6 43.33 2.74 7.35
C SER A 6 42.85 3.37 6.04
N LYS A 7 43.33 2.83 4.91
CA LYS A 7 42.69 3.03 3.62
C LYS A 7 41.33 2.34 3.72
N VAL A 8 40.26 3.11 3.82
CA VAL A 8 38.91 2.61 3.60
C VAL A 8 38.77 2.57 2.08
N ASP A 9 38.74 1.36 1.51
CA ASP A 9 38.49 1.18 0.08
C ASP A 9 37.07 1.67 -0.25
N PRO A 10 36.91 2.63 -1.17
CA PRO A 10 35.60 3.19 -1.53
C PRO A 10 34.69 2.18 -2.27
N ASP A 11 35.26 1.08 -2.77
CA ASP A 11 34.54 0.09 -3.59
C ASP A 11 33.67 -0.87 -2.77
N LEU A 12 33.73 -0.83 -1.43
CA LEU A 12 32.90 -1.64 -0.54
C LEU A 12 31.46 -1.14 -0.40
N PHE A 13 31.15 0.09 -0.85
CA PHE A 13 29.80 0.66 -0.73
C PHE A 13 28.92 0.43 -1.97
N GLU A 14 29.50 0.29 -3.16
CA GLU A 14 28.70 0.14 -4.39
C GLU A 14 28.07 -1.25 -4.53
N GLY A 15 28.69 -2.29 -3.96
CA GLY A 15 28.17 -3.67 -4.04
C GLY A 15 27.03 -4.00 -3.07
N VAL A 16 26.92 -3.28 -1.95
CA VAL A 16 25.94 -3.58 -0.88
C VAL A 16 24.65 -2.78 -1.08
N ALA A 17 24.74 -1.53 -1.53
CA ALA A 17 23.57 -0.71 -1.83
C ALA A 17 22.76 -1.28 -3.01
N SER A 18 23.44 -1.85 -4.02
CA SER A 18 22.78 -2.32 -5.24
C SER A 18 22.01 -3.63 -5.06
N ARG A 19 22.39 -4.47 -4.09
CA ARG A 19 21.73 -5.77 -3.84
C ARG A 19 20.43 -5.66 -3.03
N VAL A 20 20.25 -4.55 -2.30
CA VAL A 20 19.04 -4.32 -1.48
C VAL A 20 17.95 -3.58 -2.28
N LEU A 21 18.32 -2.82 -3.31
CA LEU A 21 17.37 -2.04 -4.12
C LEU A 21 16.67 -2.84 -5.23
N HIS A 22 17.11 -4.07 -5.50
CA HIS A 22 16.47 -4.98 -6.46
C HIS A 22 15.66 -6.11 -5.82
N ARG A 23 15.17 -5.93 -4.59
CA ARG A 23 14.00 -6.70 -4.17
C ARG A 23 12.83 -6.15 -4.96
N LYS A 24 12.64 -6.68 -6.18
CA LYS A 24 11.46 -6.44 -7.03
C LYS A 24 10.27 -6.31 -6.08
N LEU A 25 9.73 -5.09 -5.95
CA LEU A 25 8.47 -4.90 -5.26
C LEU A 25 7.55 -5.98 -5.83
N PRO A 26 7.04 -6.91 -5.01
CA PRO A 26 6.21 -7.99 -5.52
C PRO A 26 5.15 -7.33 -6.38
N GLU A 27 4.98 -7.79 -7.62
CA GLU A 27 4.00 -7.24 -8.57
C GLU A 27 2.75 -6.88 -7.78
N GLN A 28 2.49 -5.57 -7.66
CA GLN A 28 1.43 -5.09 -6.78
C GLN A 28 0.14 -5.59 -7.39
N LYS A 29 -0.33 -6.74 -6.89
CA LYS A 29 -1.60 -7.31 -7.30
C LYS A 29 -2.64 -6.22 -7.15
N PRO A 30 -3.52 -6.01 -8.14
CA PRO A 30 -4.54 -4.99 -8.07
C PRO A 30 -5.29 -5.13 -6.74
N ILE A 31 -5.39 -4.02 -6.01
CA ILE A 31 -6.05 -4.00 -4.71
C ILE A 31 -7.54 -4.28 -4.97
N THR A 32 -8.03 -5.42 -4.48
CA THR A 32 -9.43 -5.81 -4.63
C THR A 32 -10.31 -5.08 -3.61
N LEU A 33 -11.60 -4.92 -3.92
CA LEU A 33 -12.57 -4.35 -2.97
C LEU A 33 -12.57 -5.10 -1.63
N ASP A 34 -12.45 -6.42 -1.65
CA ASP A 34 -12.41 -7.22 -0.42
C ASP A 34 -11.18 -6.89 0.44
N ARG A 35 -10.03 -6.62 -0.18
CA ARG A 35 -8.83 -6.17 0.54
C ARG A 35 -9.02 -4.79 1.13
N LEU A 36 -9.65 -3.86 0.42
CA LEU A 36 -10.00 -2.53 0.96
C LEU A 36 -10.97 -2.65 2.14
N LYS A 37 -12.01 -3.48 2.01
CA LYS A 37 -12.96 -3.75 3.10
C LYS A 37 -12.27 -4.36 4.31
N HIS A 38 -11.32 -5.28 4.10
CA HIS A 38 -10.53 -5.86 5.18
C HIS A 38 -9.64 -4.81 5.86
N ALA A 39 -8.91 -4.00 5.09
CA ALA A 39 -8.09 -2.92 5.61
C ALA A 39 -8.91 -1.91 6.40
N ARG A 40 -10.09 -1.49 5.89
CA ARG A 40 -11.02 -0.61 6.61
C ARG A 40 -11.44 -1.19 7.96
N ARG A 41 -11.73 -2.50 8.03
CA ARG A 41 -12.06 -3.16 9.32
C ARG A 41 -10.88 -3.12 10.30
N LEU A 42 -9.65 -3.29 9.82
CA LEU A 42 -8.46 -3.17 10.66
C LEU A 42 -8.28 -1.74 11.17
N ALA A 43 -8.43 -0.75 10.29
CA ALA A 43 -8.37 0.67 10.68
C ALA A 43 -9.47 1.05 11.67
N ALA A 44 -10.69 0.52 11.52
CA ALA A 44 -11.77 0.71 12.48
C ALA A 44 -11.42 0.14 13.86
N ARG A 45 -10.75 -1.03 13.91
CA ARG A 45 -10.26 -1.58 15.19
C ARG A 45 -9.20 -0.69 15.82
N LEU A 46 -8.27 -0.15 15.02
CA LEU A 46 -7.28 0.81 15.51
C LEU A 46 -7.94 2.08 16.03
N LEU A 47 -8.96 2.60 15.34
CA LEU A 47 -9.76 3.74 15.81
C LEU A 47 -10.41 3.49 17.17
N LEU A 48 -10.88 2.26 17.42
CA LEU A 48 -11.45 1.88 18.72
C LEU A 48 -10.40 1.71 19.83
N MET A 49 -9.17 1.33 19.48
CA MET A 49 -8.08 1.08 20.43
C MET A 49 -7.28 2.35 20.77
N ASP A 50 -6.86 3.07 19.73
CA ASP A 50 -5.95 4.22 19.80
C ASP A 50 -6.69 5.57 19.65
N GLY A 51 -8.01 5.52 19.44
CA GLY A 51 -8.86 6.71 19.33
C GLY A 51 -8.52 7.56 18.11
N GLU A 52 -8.61 8.88 18.28
CA GLU A 52 -8.49 9.89 17.22
C GLU A 52 -7.17 9.80 16.42
N ALA A 53 -6.10 9.22 16.97
CA ALA A 53 -4.84 9.04 16.26
C ALA A 53 -4.98 8.18 14.99
N ALA A 54 -5.89 7.20 15.00
CA ALA A 54 -6.15 6.32 13.85
C ALA A 54 -7.27 6.83 12.93
N ARG A 55 -7.89 7.98 13.25
CA ARG A 55 -8.98 8.56 12.44
C ARG A 55 -8.57 8.88 11.00
N PRO A 56 -7.39 9.47 10.71
CA PRO A 56 -7.04 9.83 9.33
C PRO A 56 -6.95 8.62 8.41
N ILE A 57 -6.36 7.52 8.89
CA ILE A 57 -6.24 6.30 8.08
C ILE A 57 -7.58 5.58 7.89
N PHE A 58 -8.46 5.63 8.89
CA PHE A 58 -9.82 5.12 8.76
C PHE A 58 -10.62 5.90 7.71
N GLU A 59 -10.61 7.24 7.78
CA GLU A 59 -11.36 8.08 6.82
C GLU A 59 -10.85 7.90 5.39
N MET A 60 -9.54 7.76 5.20
CA MET A 60 -8.94 7.47 3.89
C MET A 60 -9.46 6.13 3.33
N LEU A 61 -9.37 5.06 4.12
CA LEU A 61 -9.82 3.73 3.69
C LEU A 61 -11.33 3.67 3.48
N ASP A 62 -12.12 4.40 4.27
CA ASP A 62 -13.55 4.45 4.08
C ASP A 62 -13.93 5.12 2.75
N ARG A 63 -13.29 6.24 2.41
CA ARG A 63 -13.47 6.91 1.10
C ARG A 63 -13.09 5.98 -0.06
N GLU A 64 -11.95 5.29 0.02
CA GLU A 64 -11.52 4.36 -1.02
C GLU A 64 -12.51 3.20 -1.23
N VAL A 65 -13.07 2.65 -0.14
CA VAL A 65 -14.11 1.62 -0.23
C VAL A 65 -15.35 2.17 -0.92
N GLN A 66 -15.83 3.35 -0.52
CA GLN A 66 -17.01 3.97 -1.11
C GLN A 66 -16.83 4.24 -2.61
N GLU A 67 -15.66 4.73 -3.02
CA GLU A 67 -15.34 4.96 -4.44
C GLU A 67 -15.29 3.66 -5.24
N ALA A 68 -14.70 2.61 -4.68
CA ALA A 68 -14.63 1.30 -5.32
C ALA A 68 -16.02 0.67 -5.48
N GLU A 69 -16.89 0.77 -4.47
CA GLU A 69 -18.28 0.32 -4.53
C GLU A 69 -19.07 1.08 -5.61
N ARG A 70 -18.98 2.42 -5.62
CA ARG A 70 -19.63 3.24 -6.67
C ARG A 70 -19.18 2.86 -8.08
N LYS A 71 -17.89 2.58 -8.28
CA LYS A 71 -17.37 2.14 -9.59
C LYS A 71 -17.97 0.80 -10.01
N ILE A 72 -18.10 -0.16 -9.08
CA ILE A 72 -18.70 -1.47 -9.36
C ILE A 72 -20.19 -1.33 -9.69
N ASP A 73 -20.93 -0.54 -8.91
CA ASP A 73 -22.36 -0.30 -9.14
C ASP A 73 -22.61 0.39 -10.48
N ASN A 74 -21.79 1.39 -10.83
CA ASN A 74 -21.86 2.06 -12.13
C ASN A 74 -21.59 1.09 -13.28
N LEU A 75 -20.58 0.23 -13.15
CA LEU A 75 -20.29 -0.79 -14.16
C LEU A 75 -21.44 -1.80 -14.29
N ALA A 76 -22.06 -2.21 -13.18
CA ALA A 76 -23.23 -3.08 -13.19
C ALA A 76 -24.41 -2.42 -13.91
N ARG A 77 -24.66 -1.13 -13.64
CA ARG A 77 -25.71 -0.35 -14.32
C ARG A 77 -25.48 -0.22 -15.82
N VAL A 78 -24.24 0.10 -16.24
CA VAL A 78 -23.88 0.17 -17.67
C VAL A 78 -24.09 -1.18 -18.35
N ARG A 79 -23.71 -2.29 -17.70
CA ARG A 79 -23.93 -3.64 -18.22
C ARG A 79 -25.42 -3.98 -18.35
N ALA A 80 -26.25 -3.58 -17.38
CA ALA A 80 -27.70 -3.79 -17.44
C ALA A 80 -28.32 -3.07 -18.65
N ILE A 81 -27.94 -1.81 -18.89
CA ILE A 81 -28.41 -1.03 -20.04
C ILE A 81 -27.93 -1.67 -21.36
N ALA A 82 -26.65 -2.05 -21.44
CA ALA A 82 -26.09 -2.69 -22.63
C ALA A 82 -26.76 -4.03 -22.97
N ASN A 83 -27.24 -4.75 -21.95
CA ASN A 83 -27.93 -6.03 -22.10
C ASN A 83 -29.45 -5.89 -22.29
N GLY A 84 -29.98 -4.66 -22.39
CA GLY A 84 -31.39 -4.41 -22.71
C GLY A 84 -32.38 -4.65 -21.56
N ALA A 85 -31.94 -4.47 -20.30
CA ALA A 85 -32.84 -4.45 -19.13
C ALA A 85 -33.69 -3.17 -19.05
#